data_AF-A0A963F9D9-F1
#
_entry.id   AF-A0A963F9D9-F1
#
_cell.length_a   1.000
_cell.length_b   1.000
_cell.length_c   1.000
_cell.angle_alpha   90.00
_cell.angle_beta   90.00
_cell.angle_gamma   90.00
#
_symmetry.space_group_name_H-M   'P 1'
#
loop_
_entity.id
_entity.type
_entity.pdbx_description
1 polymer ?
#
loop_
_entity_poly.entity_id
_entity_poly.type
_entity_poly.pdbx_seq_one_letter_code
_entity_poly.pdbx_strand_id
1 'polypeptide(L)'
;MTPKQAEYLNTVPPSAKGILERAFAKSSSRTNALKGKCLQCTNYDRQEVRDCTVELCPLHAYRPFQPKSPAGAAKTTSGAAKTQGAAAAPADWDEDLDGPWTPESEDNEDESDDDL
;
A
#
# COMPACT_ATOMS: atom_id res chain seq x y z
N MET A 1 6.86 -12.82 11.33
CA MET A 1 6.63 -14.20 10.88
C MET A 1 6.98 -15.13 12.02
N THR A 2 6.10 -16.07 12.36
CA THR A 2 6.32 -17.02 13.46
C THR A 2 7.09 -18.26 12.98
N PRO A 3 7.76 -19.02 13.87
CA PRO A 3 8.47 -20.24 13.48
C PRO A 3 7.56 -21.27 12.76
N LYS A 4 6.32 -21.42 13.23
CA LYS A 4 5.32 -22.29 12.60
C LYS A 4 4.95 -21.87 11.18
N GLN A 5 4.91 -20.56 10.91
CA GLN A 5 4.66 -20.05 9.55
C GLN A 5 5.83 -20.36 8.62
N ALA A 6 7.07 -20.37 9.12
CA ALA A 6 8.25 -20.70 8.32
C ALA A 6 8.27 -22.16 7.92
N GLU A 7 7.97 -23.06 8.86
CA GLU A 7 7.82 -24.48 8.57
C GLU A 7 6.71 -24.74 7.54
N TYR A 8 5.57 -24.07 7.67
CA TYR A 8 4.48 -24.16 6.70
C TYR A 8 4.88 -23.70 5.29
N LEU A 9 5.74 -22.67 5.14
CA LEU A 9 6.23 -22.28 3.82
C LEU A 9 7.06 -23.37 3.11
N ASN A 10 7.59 -24.35 3.84
CA ASN A 10 8.32 -25.46 3.24
C ASN A 10 7.37 -26.49 2.59
N THR A 11 6.12 -26.60 3.06
CA THR A 11 5.12 -27.51 2.49
C THR A 11 4.40 -26.94 1.27
N VAL A 12 4.55 -25.63 1.03
CA VAL A 12 3.86 -24.88 -0.03
C VAL A 12 4.62 -25.02 -1.36
N PRO A 13 3.93 -25.12 -2.52
CA PRO A 13 4.59 -25.15 -3.83
C PRO A 13 5.34 -23.83 -4.13
N PRO A 14 6.48 -23.89 -4.85
CA PRO A 14 7.30 -22.71 -5.13
C PRO A 14 6.55 -21.54 -5.77
N SER A 15 5.53 -21.83 -6.58
CA SER A 15 4.69 -20.86 -7.30
C SER A 15 3.88 -19.93 -6.37
N ALA A 16 3.60 -20.37 -5.14
CA ALA A 16 2.80 -19.64 -4.16
C ALA A 16 3.61 -19.12 -2.96
N LYS A 17 4.83 -19.62 -2.73
CA LYS A 17 5.68 -19.25 -1.58
C LYS A 17 5.82 -17.74 -1.42
N GLY A 18 6.19 -17.01 -2.49
CA GLY A 18 6.39 -15.56 -2.40
C GLY A 18 5.11 -14.76 -2.10
N ILE A 19 3.91 -15.29 -2.41
CA ILE A 19 2.65 -14.64 -2.02
C ILE A 19 2.37 -14.88 -0.53
N LEU A 20 2.56 -16.10 -0.05
CA LEU A 20 2.35 -16.45 1.35
C LEU A 20 3.37 -15.81 2.28
N GLU A 21 4.63 -15.71 1.87
CA GLU A 21 5.67 -14.99 2.61
C GLU A 21 5.28 -13.52 2.82
N ARG A 22 4.84 -12.84 1.76
CA ARG A 22 4.31 -11.48 1.85
C ARG A 22 3.03 -11.39 2.68
N ALA A 23 2.22 -12.43 2.73
CA ALA A 23 1.03 -12.48 3.58
C ALA A 23 1.38 -12.61 5.07
N PHE A 24 2.43 -13.38 5.40
CA PHE A 24 2.93 -13.58 6.77
C PHE A 24 3.93 -12.52 7.25
N ALA A 25 4.35 -11.61 6.36
CA ALA A 25 5.15 -10.46 6.72
C ALA A 25 4.42 -9.60 7.77
N LYS A 26 5.19 -8.98 8.69
CA LYS A 26 4.64 -8.14 9.77
C LYS A 26 3.92 -6.89 9.23
N SER A 27 4.31 -6.43 8.05
CA SER A 27 3.74 -5.27 7.33
C SER A 27 2.95 -5.69 6.09
N SER A 28 2.20 -6.80 6.15
CA SER A 28 1.42 -7.27 5.01
C SER A 28 0.18 -6.39 4.77
N SER A 29 -0.11 -6.10 3.51
CA SER A 29 -1.35 -5.43 3.12
C SER A 29 -2.51 -6.43 3.15
N ARG A 30 -3.73 -5.92 3.40
CA ARG A 30 -4.98 -6.72 3.34
C ARG A 30 -5.07 -7.53 2.05
N THR A 31 -4.70 -6.94 0.92
CA THR A 31 -4.72 -7.58 -0.40
C THR A 31 -3.78 -8.78 -0.48
N ASN A 32 -2.60 -8.72 0.16
CA ASN A 32 -1.66 -9.85 0.17
C ASN A 32 -2.18 -11.00 1.04
N ALA A 33 -2.79 -10.69 2.20
CA ALA A 33 -3.44 -11.69 3.04
C ALA A 33 -4.58 -12.40 2.30
N LEU A 34 -5.42 -11.64 1.58
CA LEU A 34 -6.50 -12.21 0.74
C LEU A 34 -5.95 -13.11 -0.36
N LYS A 35 -4.91 -12.68 -1.08
CA LYS A 35 -4.24 -13.51 -2.11
C LYS A 35 -3.70 -14.82 -1.53
N GLY A 36 -3.05 -14.77 -0.38
CA GLY A 36 -2.57 -15.96 0.32
C GLY A 36 -3.70 -16.91 0.70
N LYS A 37 -4.80 -16.38 1.25
CA LYS A 37 -5.95 -17.19 1.68
C LYS A 37 -6.70 -17.84 0.52
N CYS A 38 -6.93 -17.10 -0.57
CA CYS A 38 -7.58 -17.63 -1.77
C CYS A 38 -6.74 -18.75 -2.38
N LEU A 39 -5.43 -18.56 -2.52
CA LEU A 39 -4.54 -19.60 -3.04
C LEU A 39 -4.51 -20.83 -2.14
N GLN A 40 -4.47 -20.66 -0.82
CA GLN A 40 -4.51 -21.81 0.09
C GLN A 40 -5.83 -22.59 -0.05
N CYS A 41 -6.96 -21.92 -0.29
CA CYS A 41 -8.27 -22.56 -0.47
C CYS A 41 -8.36 -23.38 -1.77
N THR A 42 -7.73 -22.92 -2.85
CA THR A 42 -7.80 -23.53 -4.18
C THR A 42 -6.56 -24.37 -4.51
N ASN A 43 -5.90 -24.92 -3.49
CA ASN A 43 -4.69 -25.73 -3.63
C ASN A 43 -3.58 -25.06 -4.48
N TYR A 44 -3.43 -23.75 -4.33
CA TYR A 44 -2.45 -22.89 -4.98
C TYR A 44 -2.61 -22.73 -6.50
N ASP A 45 -3.77 -23.12 -7.05
CA ASP A 45 -4.10 -22.85 -8.44
C ASP A 45 -4.75 -21.47 -8.59
N ARG A 46 -4.19 -20.64 -9.48
CA ARG A 46 -4.69 -19.29 -9.77
C ARG A 46 -5.91 -19.30 -10.68
N GLN A 47 -6.05 -20.29 -11.56
CA GLN A 47 -7.21 -20.41 -12.45
C GLN A 47 -8.44 -20.75 -11.60
N GLU A 48 -8.32 -21.70 -10.69
CA GLU A 48 -9.36 -22.04 -9.73
C GLU A 48 -9.79 -20.84 -8.87
N VAL A 49 -8.86 -19.95 -8.45
CA VAL A 49 -9.26 -18.71 -7.77
C VAL A 49 -10.14 -17.85 -8.68
N ARG A 50 -9.78 -17.70 -9.95
CA ARG A 50 -10.54 -16.89 -10.92
C ARG A 50 -11.91 -17.49 -11.22
N ASP A 51 -12.00 -18.80 -11.29
CA ASP A 51 -13.21 -19.53 -11.70
C ASP A 51 -14.08 -20.00 -10.51
N CYS A 52 -13.65 -19.74 -9.28
CA CYS A 52 -14.41 -20.06 -8.06
C CYS A 52 -15.81 -19.40 -8.05
N THR A 53 -16.87 -20.19 -7.95
CA THR A 53 -18.28 -19.75 -7.99
C THR A 53 -18.93 -19.66 -6.61
N VAL A 54 -18.14 -19.73 -5.54
CA VAL A 54 -18.67 -19.72 -4.16
C VAL A 54 -19.07 -18.29 -3.77
N GLU A 55 -20.33 -17.93 -4.05
CA GLU A 55 -20.90 -16.60 -3.76
C GLU A 55 -21.10 -16.36 -2.26
N LEU A 56 -21.33 -17.42 -1.48
CA LEU A 56 -21.46 -17.35 -0.02
C LEU A 56 -20.13 -17.10 0.69
N CYS A 57 -19.00 -17.11 -0.05
CA CYS A 57 -17.70 -16.84 0.55
C CYS A 57 -17.62 -15.36 0.96
N PRO A 58 -17.28 -15.03 2.22
CA PRO A 58 -17.16 -13.64 2.66
C PRO A 58 -16.05 -12.88 1.91
N LEU A 59 -15.13 -13.60 1.26
CA LEU A 59 -14.05 -13.02 0.45
C LEU A 59 -14.41 -12.86 -1.03
N HIS A 60 -15.60 -13.32 -1.46
CA HIS A 60 -15.99 -13.34 -2.87
C HIS A 60 -15.89 -11.96 -3.54
N ALA A 61 -16.36 -10.91 -2.86
CA ALA A 61 -16.32 -9.53 -3.33
C ALA A 61 -14.90 -8.93 -3.42
N TYR A 62 -13.93 -9.49 -2.69
CA TYR A 62 -12.55 -9.00 -2.63
C TYR A 62 -11.57 -9.96 -3.31
N ARG A 63 -12.09 -10.90 -4.09
CA ARG A 63 -11.31 -12.00 -4.68
C ARG A 63 -10.28 -11.45 -5.66
N PRO A 64 -9.00 -11.85 -5.55
CA PRO A 64 -7.98 -11.47 -6.51
C PRO A 64 -8.20 -12.20 -7.84
N PHE A 65 -7.66 -11.65 -8.93
CA PHE A 65 -7.65 -12.27 -10.28
C PHE A 65 -9.02 -12.38 -10.97
N GLN A 66 -10.05 -11.70 -10.48
CA GLN A 66 -11.28 -11.54 -11.26
C GLN A 66 -10.96 -10.83 -12.58
N PRO A 67 -11.54 -11.29 -13.72
CA PRO A 67 -11.40 -10.57 -14.96
C PRO A 67 -11.96 -9.16 -14.75
N LYS A 68 -11.14 -8.14 -14.97
CA LYS A 68 -11.64 -6.76 -15.02
C LYS A 68 -12.68 -6.74 -16.13
N SER A 69 -13.94 -6.46 -15.78
CA SER A 69 -14.97 -6.24 -16.77
C SER A 69 -14.47 -5.20 -17.79
N PRO A 70 -14.65 -5.39 -19.10
CA PRO A 70 -14.15 -4.45 -20.11
C PRO A 70 -14.78 -3.04 -20.02
N ALA A 71 -15.72 -2.81 -19.10
CA ALA A 71 -16.29 -1.50 -18.83
C ALA A 71 -15.45 -0.72 -17.80
N GLY A 72 -14.53 0.12 -18.28
CA GLY A 72 -13.94 1.19 -17.49
C GLY A 72 -12.44 1.03 -17.24
N ALA A 73 -11.65 1.38 -18.25
CA ALA A 73 -10.24 1.74 -18.10
C ALA A 73 -10.08 3.04 -17.29
N ALA A 74 -10.44 3.04 -16.01
CA ALA A 74 -10.09 4.11 -15.08
C ALA A 74 -8.73 3.76 -14.46
N LYS A 75 -7.67 4.36 -14.99
CA LYS A 75 -6.32 4.28 -14.45
C LYS A 75 -6.32 4.96 -13.07
N THR A 76 -6.30 4.19 -11.99
CA THR A 76 -5.75 4.68 -10.72
C THR A 76 -4.30 4.22 -10.64
N THR A 77 -3.41 5.03 -11.18
CA THR A 77 -2.00 5.02 -10.77
C THR A 77 -1.98 5.32 -9.28
N SER A 78 -1.75 4.30 -8.45
CA SER A 78 -1.38 4.51 -7.05
C SER A 78 -0.05 5.24 -7.05
N GLY A 79 -0.12 6.56 -6.93
CA GLY A 79 1.02 7.46 -6.88
C GLY A 79 1.93 7.09 -5.72
N ALA A 80 3.18 6.80 -6.04
CA ALA A 80 4.30 7.17 -5.21
C ALA A 80 4.94 8.40 -5.86
N ALA A 81 4.33 9.56 -5.68
CA ALA A 81 4.93 10.84 -6.01
C ALA A 81 5.02 11.62 -4.70
N LYS A 82 6.22 11.63 -4.13
CA LYS A 82 6.58 12.40 -2.94
C LYS A 82 6.79 13.84 -3.41
N THR A 83 5.76 14.67 -3.40
CA THR A 83 5.93 16.13 -3.51
C THR A 83 6.12 16.67 -2.11
N GLN A 84 7.35 17.01 -1.77
CA GLN A 84 7.62 17.96 -0.69
C GLN A 84 6.96 19.27 -1.11
N GLY A 85 6.04 19.77 -0.31
CA GLY A 85 5.43 21.07 -0.54
C GLY A 85 6.49 22.14 -0.33
N ALA A 86 6.90 22.81 -1.41
CA ALA A 86 7.22 24.22 -1.29
C ALA A 86 5.91 24.91 -0.88
N ALA A 87 5.90 25.64 0.23
CA ALA A 87 4.78 26.53 0.52
C ALA A 87 4.60 27.43 -0.72
N ALA A 88 3.38 27.52 -1.25
CA ALA A 88 3.11 28.51 -2.28
C ALA A 88 2.98 29.86 -1.57
N ALA A 89 3.49 30.93 -2.19
CA ALA A 89 3.20 32.29 -1.74
C ALA A 89 1.67 32.48 -1.63
N PRO A 90 1.19 33.23 -0.62
CA PRO A 90 -0.25 33.48 -0.46
C PRO A 90 -0.78 34.26 -1.67
N ALA A 91 -2.08 34.09 -1.95
CA ALA A 91 -2.70 34.62 -3.17
C ALA A 91 -2.76 36.16 -3.23
N ASP A 92 -2.40 36.86 -2.15
CA ASP A 92 -2.36 38.32 -2.06
C ASP A 92 -0.94 38.93 -2.15
N TRP A 93 0.10 38.13 -2.46
CA TRP A 93 1.46 38.63 -2.57
C TRP A 93 1.68 39.51 -3.80
N ASP A 94 2.15 40.75 -3.59
CA ASP A 94 2.50 41.69 -4.64
C ASP A 94 4.03 41.86 -4.69
N GLU A 95 4.68 41.30 -5.73
CA GLU A 95 6.14 41.28 -5.85
C GLU A 95 6.77 42.68 -5.91
N ASP A 96 6.03 43.69 -6.39
CA ASP A 96 6.53 45.07 -6.49
C ASP A 96 6.56 45.77 -5.12
N LEU A 97 5.68 45.36 -4.19
CA LEU A 97 5.59 45.93 -2.84
C LEU A 97 6.37 45.12 -1.79
N ASP A 98 6.24 43.80 -1.81
CA ASP A 98 6.71 42.92 -0.73
C ASP A 98 8.05 42.23 -1.05
N GLY A 99 8.53 42.33 -2.29
CA GLY A 99 9.78 41.72 -2.74
C GLY A 99 9.64 40.22 -3.07
N PRO A 100 10.74 39.51 -3.38
CA PRO A 100 10.67 38.10 -3.74
C PRO A 100 10.27 37.26 -2.53
N TRP A 101 9.19 36.49 -2.67
CA TRP A 101 8.72 35.60 -1.61
C TRP A 101 9.77 34.55 -1.28
N THR A 102 10.29 34.59 -0.06
CA THR A 102 11.15 33.55 0.51
C THR A 102 10.36 32.81 1.58
N PRO A 103 10.19 31.47 1.49
CA PRO A 103 9.63 30.73 2.61
C PRO A 103 10.54 30.98 3.81
N GLU A 104 10.01 31.61 4.86
CA GLU A 104 10.71 31.78 6.12
C GLU A 104 11.27 30.42 6.52
N SER A 105 12.60 30.31 6.51
CA SER A 105 13.29 29.21 7.15
C SER A 105 12.88 29.28 8.60
N GLU A 106 12.18 28.26 9.11
CA GLU A 106 11.87 28.11 10.52
C GLU A 106 13.15 28.42 11.33
N ASP A 107 13.20 29.62 11.90
CA ASP A 107 14.17 30.03 12.90
C ASP A 107 13.94 29.10 14.08
N ASN A 108 14.72 28.02 14.10
CA ASN A 108 14.90 27.18 15.25
C ASN A 108 15.71 28.01 16.25
N GLU A 109 15.01 28.91 16.95
CA GLU A 109 15.51 29.53 18.16
C GLU A 109 15.68 28.40 19.17
N ASP A 110 16.87 27.81 19.13
CA ASP A 110 17.47 27.01 20.18
C ASP A 110 17.58 27.91 21.41
N GLU A 111 16.46 28.01 22.14
CA GLU A 111 16.31 28.70 23.42
C GLU A 111 17.09 27.88 24.46
N SER A 112 18.41 28.02 24.39
CA SER A 112 19.36 27.65 25.41
C SER A 112 19.20 28.62 26.59
N ASP A 113 18.16 28.46 27.39
CA ASP A 113 18.03 29.14 28.69
C ASP A 113 18.19 28.13 29.84
N ASP A 114 19.35 28.28 30.50
CA ASP A 114 19.69 27.87 31.85
C ASP A 114 18.52 27.94 32.86
N ASP A 115 18.33 26.89 33.67
CA ASP A 115 17.97 27.07 35.08
C ASP A 115 18.31 25.82 35.94
N LEU A 116 19.41 25.98 36.69
CA LEU A 116 19.75 25.43 38.03
C LEU A 116 20.02 23.93 38.24
#